data_AF-A0A3D3S0K4-F1
#
_entry.id   AF-A0A3D3S0K4-F1
#
_cell.length_a   1.000
_cell.length_b   1.000
_cell.length_c   1.000
_cell.angle_alpha   90.00
_cell.angle_beta   90.00
_cell.angle_gamma   90.00
#
_symmetry.space_group_name_H-M   'P 1'
#
loop_
_entity.id
_entity.type
_entity.pdbx_description
1 polymer ?
#
loop_
_entity_poly.entity_id
_entity_poly.type
_entity_poly.pdbx_seq_one_letter_code
_entity_poly.pdbx_strand_id
1 'polypeptide(L)'
;GEILTRVLNKPVIDIGLDMNDMRGGRFAAAINPSGQYHAVDGQVSAAEEQLDIRIPDATWLWLESGRGWDVVMQFDIPPDWPVEGRGTYVDSAKPKQSYDYETFPHALPRFGFQVTKLPVGKLDIDLTAVLWFPATVGSAGPEQFIRNMDNPPRLEARAPAL
;
A
#
# COMPACT_ATOMS: atom_id res chain seq x y z
N GLY A 1 26.24 24.91 0.62
CA GLY A 1 24.80 24.76 0.89
C GLY A 1 23.87 25.25 -0.22
N GLU A 2 24.35 25.95 -1.27
CA GLU A 2 23.45 26.57 -2.27
C GLU A 2 23.20 25.74 -3.55
N ILE A 3 24.00 24.70 -3.82
CA ILE A 3 23.91 23.94 -5.08
C ILE A 3 22.79 22.89 -5.05
N LEU A 4 22.49 22.31 -3.88
CA LEU A 4 21.44 21.29 -3.72
C LEU A 4 20.01 21.84 -3.86
N THR A 5 19.77 23.10 -3.50
CA THR A 5 18.44 23.72 -3.54
C THR A 5 17.96 24.03 -4.97
N ARG A 6 18.86 24.05 -5.96
CA ARG A 6 18.53 24.39 -7.36
C ARG A 6 18.04 23.23 -8.22
N VAL A 7 18.04 21.98 -7.72
CA VAL A 7 17.85 20.81 -8.59
C VAL A 7 16.53 20.04 -8.34
N LEU A 8 15.88 20.19 -7.18
CA LEU A 8 14.63 19.49 -6.88
C LEU A 8 13.40 20.37 -7.19
N ASN A 9 12.91 20.29 -8.43
CA ASN A 9 11.66 20.92 -8.85
C ASN A 9 10.49 19.93 -8.64
N LYS A 10 9.65 20.19 -7.63
CA LYS A 10 8.49 19.35 -7.26
C LYS A 10 8.86 17.87 -7.06
N PRO A 11 9.70 17.54 -6.06
CA PRO A 11 10.06 16.16 -5.80
C PRO A 11 8.82 15.31 -5.48
N VAL A 12 8.85 14.07 -5.95
CA VAL A 12 7.83 13.04 -5.73
C VAL A 12 8.54 11.78 -5.25
N ILE A 13 7.95 11.08 -4.28
CA ILE A 13 8.34 9.72 -3.91
C ILE A 13 7.24 8.80 -4.42
N ASP A 14 7.63 7.78 -5.19
CA ASP A 14 6.71 6.76 -5.69
C ASP A 14 7.22 5.39 -5.23
N ILE A 15 6.35 4.66 -4.53
CA ILE A 15 6.63 3.31 -4.04
C ILE A 15 5.57 2.42 -4.65
N GLY A 16 5.95 1.61 -5.62
CA GLY A 16 5.09 0.64 -6.29
C GLY A 16 5.59 -0.78 -6.09
N LEU A 17 4.66 -1.71 -5.91
CA LEU A 17 4.89 -3.14 -5.95
C LEU A 17 4.25 -3.73 -7.20
N ASP A 18 5.10 -4.32 -8.05
CA ASP A 18 4.71 -4.96 -9.30
C ASP A 18 4.35 -6.41 -9.01
N MET A 19 3.06 -6.74 -9.11
CA MET A 19 2.65 -8.12 -8.96
C MET A 19 2.71 -8.85 -10.29
N ASN A 20 3.43 -9.96 -10.31
CA ASN A 20 3.57 -10.75 -11.52
C ASN A 20 2.44 -11.79 -11.62
N ASP A 21 1.41 -11.46 -12.39
CA ASP A 21 0.28 -12.34 -12.74
C ASP A 21 -0.50 -12.88 -11.51
N MET A 22 -1.27 -12.00 -10.86
CA MET A 22 -2.18 -12.36 -9.76
C MET A 22 -3.65 -12.46 -10.20
N ARG A 23 -3.90 -12.79 -11.47
CA ARG A 23 -5.27 -12.97 -11.98
C ARG A 23 -6.02 -14.05 -11.21
N GLY A 24 -7.28 -13.77 -10.91
CA GLY A 24 -8.11 -14.60 -10.04
C GLY A 24 -7.87 -14.37 -8.54
N GLY A 25 -6.93 -13.49 -8.20
CA GLY A 25 -6.76 -12.94 -6.86
C GLY A 25 -7.85 -11.93 -6.51
N ARG A 26 -7.77 -11.39 -5.30
CA ARG A 26 -8.71 -10.39 -4.79
C ARG A 26 -7.96 -9.29 -4.05
N PHE A 27 -8.51 -8.08 -3.99
CA PHE A 27 -7.94 -7.01 -3.18
C PHE A 27 -8.98 -6.30 -2.33
N ALA A 28 -8.50 -5.61 -1.29
CA ALA A 28 -9.25 -4.65 -0.49
C ALA A 28 -8.32 -3.50 -0.03
N ALA A 29 -8.92 -2.41 0.44
CA ALA A 29 -8.21 -1.24 0.91
C ALA A 29 -8.87 -0.69 2.18
N ALA A 30 -8.18 0.15 2.93
CA ALA A 30 -8.74 0.82 4.11
C ALA A 30 -10.03 1.61 3.83
N ILE A 31 -10.16 2.18 2.63
CA ILE A 31 -11.39 2.88 2.19
C ILE A 31 -12.55 1.92 1.89
N ASN A 32 -12.28 0.61 1.79
CA ASN A 32 -13.29 -0.42 1.58
C ASN A 32 -12.91 -1.72 2.34
N PRO A 33 -12.97 -1.70 3.69
CA PRO A 33 -12.13 -2.56 4.52
C PRO A 33 -12.66 -3.98 4.77
N SER A 34 -13.93 -4.28 4.48
CA SER A 34 -14.51 -5.61 4.76
C SER A 34 -15.75 -5.92 3.89
N GLY A 35 -15.83 -7.17 3.40
CA GLY A 35 -17.00 -7.69 2.68
C GLY A 35 -17.16 -7.24 1.21
N GLN A 36 -16.36 -6.28 0.76
CA GLN A 36 -16.29 -5.84 -0.64
C GLN A 36 -14.89 -6.12 -1.19
N TYR A 37 -14.69 -7.35 -1.64
CA TYR A 37 -13.47 -7.74 -2.32
C TYR A 37 -13.64 -7.57 -3.81
N HIS A 38 -12.62 -6.99 -4.44
CA HIS A 38 -12.60 -6.76 -5.88
C HIS A 38 -11.65 -7.77 -6.52
N ALA A 39 -12.02 -8.27 -7.70
CA ALA A 39 -11.25 -9.29 -8.39
C ALA A 39 -10.07 -8.65 -9.12
N VAL A 40 -8.95 -9.37 -9.17
CA VAL A 40 -7.86 -9.06 -10.11
C VAL A 40 -8.15 -9.77 -11.42
N ASP A 41 -8.61 -9.04 -12.43
CA ASP A 41 -8.99 -9.58 -13.74
C ASP A 41 -8.32 -8.85 -14.93
N GLY A 42 -7.54 -7.81 -14.65
CA GLY A 42 -6.86 -6.99 -15.65
C GLY A 42 -7.78 -6.00 -16.35
N GLN A 43 -8.99 -5.77 -15.83
CA GLN A 43 -9.93 -4.74 -16.25
C GLN A 43 -10.18 -3.77 -15.09
N VAL A 44 -10.10 -2.47 -15.37
CA VAL A 44 -10.44 -1.46 -14.37
C VAL A 44 -11.97 -1.34 -14.29
N SER A 45 -12.54 -1.83 -13.21
CA SER A 45 -13.94 -1.69 -12.81
C SER A 45 -14.23 -0.28 -12.27
N ALA A 46 -15.52 0.08 -12.21
CA ALA A 46 -15.95 1.36 -11.62
C ALA A 46 -15.54 1.52 -10.15
N ALA A 47 -15.41 0.40 -9.40
CA ALA A 47 -14.92 0.43 -8.03
C ALA A 47 -13.43 0.77 -7.98
N GLU A 48 -12.62 0.22 -8.90
CA GLU A 48 -11.19 0.51 -9.00
C GLU A 48 -10.91 1.95 -9.48
N GLU A 49 -11.72 2.48 -10.39
CA GLU A 49 -11.63 3.90 -10.79
C GLU A 49 -11.93 4.85 -9.62
N GLN A 50 -12.73 4.41 -8.65
CA GLN A 50 -13.14 5.19 -7.49
C GLN A 50 -12.24 4.97 -6.26
N LEU A 51 -11.20 4.14 -6.35
CA LEU A 51 -10.20 3.99 -5.29
C LEU A 51 -9.39 5.30 -5.15
N ASP A 52 -9.88 6.20 -4.30
CA ASP A 52 -9.16 7.42 -3.91
C ASP A 52 -8.65 7.29 -2.47
N ILE A 53 -7.56 6.54 -2.31
CA ILE A 53 -6.92 6.33 -1.01
C ILE A 53 -6.10 7.56 -0.67
N ARG A 54 -6.52 8.29 0.37
CA ARG A 54 -5.80 9.46 0.89
C ARG A 54 -5.17 9.12 2.25
N ILE A 55 -3.91 9.47 2.41
CA ILE A 55 -3.15 9.32 3.66
C ILE A 55 -3.26 10.65 4.44
N PRO A 56 -3.50 10.64 5.76
CA PRO A 56 -3.33 9.53 6.71
C PRO A 56 -4.58 8.69 7.03
N ASP A 57 -5.73 8.97 6.42
CA ASP A 57 -7.01 8.37 6.84
C ASP A 57 -7.15 6.89 6.47
N ALA A 58 -6.43 6.44 5.43
CA ALA A 58 -6.54 5.12 4.85
C ALA A 58 -5.15 4.56 4.52
N THR A 59 -4.52 3.91 5.50
CA THR A 59 -3.09 3.57 5.43
C THR A 59 -2.79 2.19 4.89
N TRP A 60 -3.77 1.39 4.47
CA TRP A 60 -3.48 0.01 4.10
C TRP A 60 -4.18 -0.50 2.83
N LEU A 61 -3.51 -1.45 2.19
CA LEU A 61 -3.92 -2.22 1.02
C LEU A 61 -3.65 -3.70 1.28
N TRP A 62 -4.57 -4.55 0.88
CA TRP A 62 -4.42 -6.01 0.91
C TRP A 62 -4.69 -6.60 -0.45
N LEU A 63 -3.87 -7.58 -0.82
CA LEU A 63 -4.00 -8.36 -2.03
C LEU A 63 -3.83 -9.85 -1.71
N GLU A 64 -4.79 -10.65 -2.13
CA GLU A 64 -4.75 -12.11 -2.11
C GLU A 64 -4.34 -12.63 -3.48
N SER A 65 -3.37 -13.54 -3.51
CA SER A 65 -2.87 -14.13 -4.76
C SER A 65 -3.78 -15.17 -5.41
N GLY A 66 -4.71 -15.76 -4.65
CA GLY A 66 -5.39 -17.00 -5.05
C GLY A 66 -4.46 -18.22 -5.09
N ARG A 67 -3.21 -18.09 -4.65
CA ARG A 67 -2.13 -19.09 -4.71
C ARG A 67 -1.53 -19.39 -3.33
N GLY A 68 -2.27 -19.14 -2.25
CA GLY A 68 -1.88 -19.49 -0.87
C GLY A 68 -0.91 -18.51 -0.20
N TRP A 69 -0.85 -17.27 -0.70
CA TRP A 69 -0.15 -16.16 -0.06
C TRP A 69 -0.89 -14.86 -0.31
N ASP A 70 -0.78 -13.94 0.65
CA ASP A 70 -1.33 -12.60 0.57
C ASP A 70 -0.19 -11.58 0.69
N VAL A 71 -0.49 -10.35 0.33
CA VAL A 71 0.34 -9.18 0.63
C VAL A 71 -0.51 -8.16 1.33
N VAL A 72 -0.03 -7.67 2.45
CA VAL A 72 -0.59 -6.51 3.14
C VAL A 72 0.47 -5.43 3.13
N MET A 73 0.11 -4.26 2.62
CA MET A 73 0.95 -3.07 2.66
C MET A 73 0.28 -2.03 3.54
N GLN A 74 1.04 -1.48 4.49
CA GLN A 74 0.64 -0.33 5.28
C GLN A 74 1.63 0.81 5.06
N PHE A 75 1.13 2.03 4.99
CA PHE A 75 1.89 3.23 4.73
C PHE A 75 1.52 4.33 5.71
N ASP A 76 2.51 4.89 6.39
CA ASP A 76 2.33 5.94 7.39
C ASP A 76 3.16 7.18 7.05
N ILE A 77 2.50 8.33 7.18
CA ILE A 77 3.07 9.67 7.05
C ILE A 77 2.79 10.38 8.37
N PRO A 78 3.80 10.95 9.04
CA PRO A 78 3.57 11.73 10.25
C PRO A 78 2.49 12.81 10.01
N PRO A 79 1.49 12.94 10.89
CA PRO A 79 0.32 13.79 10.64
C PRO A 79 0.64 15.28 10.53
N ASP A 80 1.80 15.70 11.04
CA ASP A 80 2.32 17.07 10.99
C ASP A 80 3.23 17.34 9.78
N TRP A 81 3.50 16.32 8.96
CA TRP A 81 4.34 16.47 7.78
C TRP A 81 3.53 17.06 6.61
N PRO A 82 3.99 18.16 5.98
CA PRO A 82 3.18 18.94 5.02
C PRO A 82 3.23 18.33 3.61
N VAL A 83 2.86 17.06 3.49
CA VAL A 83 2.90 16.29 2.23
C VAL A 83 1.51 15.77 1.89
N GLU A 84 1.33 15.33 0.66
CA GLU A 84 0.10 14.64 0.23
C GLU A 84 0.45 13.23 -0.22
N GLY A 85 -0.13 12.23 0.46
CA GLY A 85 -0.01 10.83 0.12
C GLY A 85 -1.26 10.30 -0.57
N ARG A 86 -1.08 9.58 -1.68
CA ARG A 86 -2.15 8.90 -2.42
C ARG A 86 -1.81 7.44 -2.66
N GLY A 87 -2.71 6.52 -2.33
CA GLY A 87 -2.59 5.12 -2.73
C GLY A 87 -2.87 4.96 -4.22
N THR A 88 -2.08 4.11 -4.88
CA THR A 88 -2.23 3.77 -6.29
C THR A 88 -2.58 2.29 -6.41
N TYR A 89 -3.53 1.99 -7.29
CA TYR A 89 -3.88 0.64 -7.69
C TYR A 89 -4.16 0.64 -9.19
N VAL A 90 -3.53 -0.29 -9.92
CA VAL A 90 -3.67 -0.41 -11.37
C VAL A 90 -3.78 -1.90 -11.70
N ASP A 91 -4.98 -2.32 -12.08
CA ASP A 91 -5.24 -3.65 -12.65
C ASP A 91 -5.73 -3.55 -14.10
N SER A 92 -4.88 -3.04 -14.97
CA SER A 92 -5.19 -2.92 -16.40
C SER A 92 -4.17 -3.65 -17.24
N ALA A 93 -4.59 -4.63 -18.02
CA ALA A 93 -3.75 -5.29 -19.02
C ALA A 93 -3.20 -4.34 -20.11
N LYS A 94 -3.75 -3.13 -20.21
CA LYS A 94 -3.27 -2.03 -21.06
C LYS A 94 -3.19 -0.76 -20.21
N PRO A 95 -2.19 -0.66 -19.32
CA PRO A 95 -2.11 0.49 -18.42
C PRO A 95 -1.88 1.75 -19.25
N LYS A 96 -2.64 2.82 -18.94
CA LYS A 96 -2.49 4.13 -19.61
C LYS A 96 -1.19 4.84 -19.18
N GLN A 97 -0.64 4.43 -18.05
CA GLN A 97 0.58 4.95 -17.46
C GLN A 97 1.62 3.84 -17.45
N SER A 98 2.77 4.09 -18.08
CA SER A 98 3.98 3.32 -17.86
C SER A 98 4.78 4.00 -16.76
N TYR A 99 5.41 3.22 -15.90
CA TYR A 99 6.29 3.76 -14.87
C TYR A 99 7.73 3.43 -15.24
N ASP A 100 8.62 4.42 -15.25
CA ASP A 100 9.99 4.24 -15.75
C ASP A 100 10.81 3.21 -14.95
N TYR A 101 10.30 2.80 -13.79
CA TYR A 101 10.91 1.84 -12.87
C TYR A 101 10.18 0.48 -12.80
N GLU A 102 9.28 0.14 -13.74
CA GLU A 102 8.71 -1.22 -13.76
C GLU A 102 9.82 -2.25 -13.99
N THR A 103 9.86 -3.29 -13.15
CA THR A 103 10.75 -4.43 -13.39
C THR A 103 10.09 -5.45 -14.31
N PHE A 104 8.76 -5.56 -14.23
CA PHE A 104 7.96 -6.52 -15.00
C PHE A 104 6.92 -5.77 -15.83
N PRO A 105 7.19 -5.52 -17.13
CA PRO A 105 6.24 -4.86 -18.00
C PRO A 105 4.90 -5.61 -18.00
N HIS A 106 3.81 -4.87 -17.77
CA HIS A 106 2.45 -5.42 -17.68
C HIS A 106 2.21 -6.34 -16.47
N ALA A 107 2.99 -6.22 -15.39
CA ALA A 107 2.65 -6.79 -14.10
C ALA A 107 1.24 -6.35 -13.66
N LEU A 108 0.46 -7.31 -13.16
CA LEU A 108 -0.91 -7.10 -12.70
C LEU A 108 -1.17 -7.81 -11.35
N PRO A 109 -1.76 -7.08 -10.38
CA PRO A 109 -1.93 -5.63 -10.35
C PRO A 109 -0.61 -4.92 -10.02
N ARG A 110 -0.48 -3.63 -10.34
CA ARG A 110 0.44 -2.77 -9.59
C ARG A 110 -0.33 -2.12 -8.45
N PHE A 111 0.27 -2.03 -7.29
CA PHE A 111 -0.25 -1.18 -6.23
C PHE A 111 0.88 -0.50 -5.46
N GLY A 112 0.57 0.60 -4.80
CA GLY A 112 1.60 1.41 -4.16
C GLY A 112 1.07 2.70 -3.57
N PHE A 113 1.99 3.63 -3.33
CA PHE A 113 1.68 4.97 -2.84
C PHE A 113 2.60 6.00 -3.50
N GLN A 114 2.03 7.16 -3.76
CA GLN A 114 2.74 8.32 -4.23
C GLN A 114 2.66 9.43 -3.19
N VAL A 115 3.80 9.99 -2.81
CA VAL A 115 3.92 11.15 -1.92
C VAL A 115 4.37 12.36 -2.73
N THR A 116 3.58 13.42 -2.65
CA THR A 116 3.78 14.68 -3.38
C THR A 116 3.88 15.86 -2.40
N LYS A 117 4.14 17.05 -2.95
CA LYS A 117 4.33 18.29 -2.17
C LYS A 117 5.45 18.20 -1.13
N LEU A 118 6.47 17.39 -1.43
CA LEU A 118 7.64 17.25 -0.57
C LEU A 118 8.30 18.63 -0.32
N PRO A 119 8.54 19.00 0.94
CA PRO A 119 9.05 20.32 1.30
C PRO A 119 10.48 20.50 0.76
N VAL A 120 10.65 21.47 -0.15
CA VAL A 120 11.98 21.81 -0.68
C VAL A 120 12.80 22.49 0.40
N GLY A 121 14.02 22.00 0.64
CA GLY A 121 14.95 22.57 1.62
C GLY A 121 14.87 21.98 3.03
N LYS A 122 13.96 21.01 3.28
CA LYS A 122 14.08 20.09 4.42
C LYS A 122 14.87 18.86 3.99
N LEU A 123 15.80 18.41 4.83
CA LEU A 123 16.61 17.20 4.60
C LEU A 123 15.96 15.96 5.21
N ASP A 124 15.15 16.13 6.25
CA ASP A 124 14.53 15.02 6.97
C ASP A 124 13.19 14.65 6.31
N ILE A 125 13.13 13.41 5.84
CA ILE A 125 11.99 12.79 5.17
C ILE A 125 11.68 11.52 5.96
N ASP A 126 10.56 11.52 6.68
CA ASP A 126 10.11 10.39 7.48
C ASP A 126 8.88 9.76 6.82
N LEU A 127 9.04 8.55 6.31
CA LEU A 127 7.97 7.73 5.73
C LEU A 127 8.16 6.29 6.16
N THR A 128 7.07 5.61 6.50
CA THR A 128 7.11 4.19 6.85
C THR A 128 6.24 3.41 5.89
N ALA A 129 6.83 2.40 5.24
CA ALA A 129 6.10 1.39 4.48
C ALA A 129 6.38 0.02 5.11
N VAL A 130 5.33 -0.66 5.55
CA VAL A 130 5.42 -2.01 6.11
C VAL A 130 4.75 -2.98 5.15
N LEU A 131 5.44 -4.07 4.84
CA LEU A 131 4.93 -5.12 3.98
C LEU A 131 4.94 -6.45 4.74
N TRP A 132 3.78 -7.11 4.76
CA TRP A 132 3.64 -8.47 5.25
C TRP A 132 3.28 -9.41 4.10
N PHE A 133 3.88 -10.60 4.12
CA PHE A 133 3.64 -11.67 3.15
C PHE A 133 3.11 -12.93 3.87
N PRO A 134 1.91 -12.88 4.49
CA PRO A 134 1.36 -14.04 5.17
C PRO A 134 0.82 -15.06 4.16
N ALA A 135 0.61 -16.31 4.60
CA ALA A 135 -0.11 -17.30 3.79
C ALA A 135 -1.58 -16.90 3.56
N THR A 136 -2.19 -16.24 4.53
CA THR A 136 -3.54 -15.67 4.48
C THR A 136 -3.71 -14.64 5.59
N VAL A 137 -4.55 -13.62 5.38
CA VAL A 137 -5.03 -12.72 6.46
C VAL A 137 -6.06 -13.37 7.40
N GLY A 138 -6.49 -14.59 7.09
CA GLY A 138 -7.43 -15.36 7.89
C GLY A 138 -8.90 -14.98 7.64
N SER A 139 -9.81 -15.73 8.27
CA SER A 139 -11.26 -15.57 8.07
C SER A 139 -11.84 -14.25 8.56
N ALA A 140 -11.15 -13.57 9.48
CA ALA A 140 -11.53 -12.25 9.97
C ALA A 140 -11.19 -11.11 9.00
N GLY A 141 -10.45 -11.40 7.93
CA GLY A 141 -10.17 -10.46 6.85
C GLY A 141 -8.99 -9.49 7.14
N PRO A 142 -8.63 -8.68 6.13
CA PRO A 142 -7.42 -7.84 6.16
C PRO A 142 -7.45 -6.77 7.24
N GLU A 143 -8.61 -6.15 7.46
CA GLU A 143 -8.75 -5.11 8.48
C GLU A 143 -8.44 -5.63 9.89
N GLN A 144 -8.91 -6.85 10.21
CA GLN A 144 -8.59 -7.47 11.50
C GLN A 144 -7.12 -7.89 11.56
N PHE A 145 -6.55 -8.39 10.45
CA PHE A 145 -5.13 -8.72 10.39
C PHE A 145 -4.26 -7.50 10.73
N ILE A 146 -4.55 -6.35 10.14
CA ILE A 146 -3.81 -5.11 10.38
C ILE A 146 -3.96 -4.64 11.83
N ARG A 147 -5.19 -4.66 12.39
CA ARG A 147 -5.39 -4.36 13.82
C ARG A 147 -4.53 -5.22 14.74
N ASN A 148 -4.37 -6.50 14.41
CA ASN A 148 -3.53 -7.42 15.17
C ASN A 148 -2.03 -7.14 14.98
N MET A 149 -1.62 -6.68 13.80
CA MET A 149 -0.22 -6.31 13.53
C MET A 149 0.16 -5.00 14.23
N ASP A 150 -0.75 -4.02 14.26
CA ASP A 150 -0.57 -2.75 14.98
C ASP A 150 -0.58 -2.95 16.51
N ASN A 151 -1.26 -3.99 16.99
CA ASN A 151 -1.40 -4.33 18.40
C ASN A 151 -0.99 -5.79 18.65
N PRO A 152 0.31 -6.11 18.53
CA PRO A 152 0.76 -7.48 18.69
C PRO A 152 0.37 -8.01 20.07
N PRO A 153 -0.16 -9.24 20.18
CA PRO A 153 -0.56 -9.80 21.46
C PRO A 153 0.64 -9.83 22.40
N ARG A 154 0.48 -9.28 23.61
CA ARG A 154 1.50 -9.32 24.65
C ARG A 154 1.52 -10.73 25.25
N LEU A 155 2.68 -11.37 25.25
CA LEU A 155 2.89 -12.61 26.01
C LEU A 155 2.75 -12.29 27.50
N GLU A 156 1.61 -12.61 28.09
CA GLU A 156 1.46 -12.63 29.54
C GLU A 156 2.06 -13.94 30.07
N ALA A 157 3.32 -13.88 30.51
CA ALA A 157 3.90 -14.97 31.29
C ALA A 157 3.16 -15.04 32.63
N ARG A 158 2.31 -16.04 32.82
CA ARG A 158 1.79 -16.35 34.15
C ARG A 158 2.96 -16.82 35.01
N ALA A 159 3.28 -16.07 36.06
CA ALA A 159 4.19 -16.54 37.08
C ALA A 159 3.66 -17.89 37.63
N PRO A 160 4.53 -18.90 37.83
CA PRO A 160 4.10 -20.15 38.43
C PRO A 160 3.48 -19.85 39.80
N ALA A 161 2.33 -20.46 40.07
CA ALA A 161 1.72 -20.39 41.39
C ALA A 161 2.70 -21.01 42.41
N LEU A 162 3.05 -20.23 43.44
CA LEU A 162 3.84 -20.67 44.59
C LEU A 162 3.01 -21.57 45.51
#